data_AF-A0A514LCT4-F1
#
_entry.id   AF-A0A514LCT4-F1
#
_cell.length_a   1.000
_cell.length_b   1.000
_cell.length_c   1.000
_cell.angle_alpha   90.00
_cell.angle_beta   90.00
_cell.angle_gamma   90.00
#
_symmetry.space_group_name_H-M   'P 1'
#
loop_
_entity.id
_entity.type
_entity.pdbx_description
1 polymer ?
#
loop_
_entity_poly.entity_id
_entity_poly.type
_entity_poly.pdbx_seq_one_letter_code
_entity_poly.pdbx_strand_id
1 'polypeptide(L)'
;MTGLLLPARLLFVEFVSDDWLGSFGIITAISVSVIILAKKQKLGFFGPMLERQIYKFQKGKRGIAIFGESLFLLLILGTMIVAIDQGSSTHSEYMLQNSQNTKMINSPEQVLEMTNNMTPSDWFVGFLLVPSALLTEFPKMSAAIASIDQSLDGWLMHFYTVGFVEYLELLGILIFYRISFKRKISNATSQLYAKTAI
;
A
#
# COMPACT_ATOMS: atom_id res chain seq x y z
N MET A 1 11.28 -2.28 -5.12
CA MET A 1 11.32 -1.02 -5.91
C MET A 1 9.95 -0.37 -5.88
N THR A 2 9.40 -0.21 -4.69
CA THR A 2 8.02 0.22 -4.41
C THR A 2 8.18 1.28 -3.34
N GLY A 3 7.92 2.55 -3.67
CA GLY A 3 8.12 3.65 -2.73
C GLY A 3 8.66 4.96 -3.31
N LEU A 4 8.98 5.05 -4.62
CA LEU A 4 9.33 6.34 -5.22
C LEU A 4 8.08 7.17 -5.60
N LEU A 5 6.95 6.51 -5.90
CA LEU A 5 5.71 7.17 -6.32
C LEU A 5 4.87 7.65 -5.14
N LEU A 6 4.90 6.94 -4.00
CA LEU A 6 4.20 7.33 -2.76
C LEU A 6 4.53 8.75 -2.29
N PRO A 7 5.82 9.14 -2.11
CA PRO A 7 6.16 10.51 -1.70
C PRO A 7 5.75 11.55 -2.75
N ALA A 8 5.94 11.25 -4.04
CA ALA A 8 5.58 12.17 -5.11
C ALA A 8 4.06 12.37 -5.21
N ARG A 9 3.26 11.33 -4.99
CA ARG A 9 1.80 11.37 -5.02
C ARG A 9 1.22 12.05 -3.78
N LEU A 10 1.78 11.80 -2.61
CA LEU A 10 1.42 12.54 -1.39
C LEU A 10 1.65 14.04 -1.56
N LEU A 11 2.82 14.43 -2.07
CA LEU A 11 3.10 15.85 -2.37
C LEU A 11 2.20 16.41 -3.49
N PHE A 12 1.85 15.61 -4.50
CA PHE A 12 0.98 16.07 -5.58
C PHE A 12 -0.46 16.31 -5.10
N VAL A 13 -0.99 15.43 -4.26
CA VAL A 13 -2.36 15.58 -3.75
C VAL A 13 -2.42 16.69 -2.68
N GLU A 14 -1.40 16.80 -1.83
CA GLU A 14 -1.31 17.89 -0.84
C GLU A 14 -1.17 19.28 -1.47
N PHE A 15 -0.43 19.41 -2.59
CA PHE A 15 -0.05 20.73 -3.13
C PHE A 15 -0.64 21.08 -4.50
N VAL A 16 -1.23 20.13 -5.24
CA VAL A 16 -1.65 20.35 -6.64
C VAL A 16 -3.13 20.08 -6.88
N SER A 17 -3.74 19.08 -6.22
CA SER A 17 -5.13 18.71 -6.47
C SER A 17 -5.75 17.95 -5.29
N ASP A 18 -6.80 18.52 -4.68
CA ASP A 18 -7.60 17.88 -3.62
C ASP A 18 -8.28 16.57 -4.09
N ASP A 19 -8.46 16.40 -5.40
CA ASP A 19 -9.05 15.20 -6.00
C ASP A 19 -8.02 14.08 -6.24
N TRP A 20 -7.97 13.15 -5.29
CA TRP A 20 -7.21 11.89 -5.41
C TRP A 20 -7.57 11.08 -6.66
N LEU A 21 -8.84 11.13 -7.11
CA LEU A 21 -9.35 10.49 -8.33
C LEU A 21 -8.75 11.06 -9.62
N GLY A 22 -8.34 12.33 -9.64
CA GLY A 22 -7.72 12.96 -10.81
C GLY A 22 -6.36 12.33 -11.12
N SER A 23 -5.56 12.04 -10.09
CA SER A 23 -4.25 11.40 -10.24
C SER A 23 -4.34 9.91 -10.59
N PHE A 24 -5.44 9.24 -10.20
CA PHE A 24 -5.72 7.82 -10.47
C PHE A 24 -5.83 7.53 -11.97
N GLY A 25 -6.56 8.39 -12.69
CA GLY A 25 -6.78 8.23 -14.12
C GLY A 25 -5.50 8.44 -14.94
N ILE A 26 -4.64 9.39 -14.54
CA ILE A 26 -3.47 9.80 -15.32
C ILE A 26 -2.40 8.70 -15.35
N ILE A 27 -2.01 8.18 -14.18
CA ILE A 27 -0.96 7.14 -14.10
C ILE A 27 -1.43 5.86 -14.77
N THR A 28 -2.69 5.48 -14.54
CA THR A 28 -3.30 4.33 -15.21
C THR A 28 -3.35 4.52 -16.72
N ALA A 29 -3.79 5.67 -17.21
CA ALA A 29 -3.86 5.96 -18.65
C ALA A 29 -2.49 5.94 -19.32
N ILE A 30 -1.48 6.54 -18.69
CA ILE A 30 -0.09 6.51 -19.18
C ILE A 30 0.41 5.06 -19.22
N SER A 31 0.25 4.32 -18.13
CA SER A 31 0.73 2.94 -18.01
C SER A 31 0.06 2.00 -19.03
N VAL A 32 -1.26 2.09 -19.18
CA VAL A 32 -2.02 1.33 -20.18
C VAL A 32 -1.60 1.72 -21.60
N SER A 33 -1.41 3.01 -21.88
CA SER A 33 -0.94 3.48 -23.18
C SER A 33 0.43 2.87 -23.51
N VAL A 34 1.38 2.93 -22.59
CA VAL A 34 2.70 2.32 -22.74
C VAL A 34 2.59 0.82 -23.01
N ILE A 35 1.73 0.09 -22.29
CA ILE A 35 1.50 -1.34 -22.52
C ILE A 35 0.95 -1.62 -23.92
N ILE A 36 -0.01 -0.82 -24.40
CA ILE A 36 -0.59 -0.93 -25.75
C ILE A 36 0.47 -0.64 -26.81
N LEU A 37 1.24 0.43 -26.66
CA LEU A 37 2.34 0.79 -27.56
C LEU A 37 3.43 -0.29 -27.58
N ALA A 38 3.73 -0.91 -26.44
CA ALA A 38 4.70 -2.01 -26.34
C ALA A 38 4.21 -3.24 -27.10
N LYS A 39 2.93 -3.59 -26.94
CA LYS A 39 2.30 -4.69 -27.67
C LYS A 39 2.29 -4.46 -29.18
N LYS A 40 2.11 -3.20 -29.62
CA LYS A 40 2.16 -2.80 -31.04
C LYS A 40 3.59 -2.62 -31.58
N GLN A 41 4.63 -2.91 -30.79
CA GLN A 41 6.04 -2.69 -31.14
C GLN A 41 6.39 -1.25 -31.55
N LYS A 42 5.59 -0.26 -31.13
CA LYS A 42 5.80 1.16 -31.46
C LYS A 42 6.79 1.87 -30.53
N LEU A 43 7.27 1.19 -29.48
CA LEU A 43 8.22 1.72 -28.49
C LEU A 43 9.69 1.45 -28.81
N GLY A 44 10.01 0.97 -30.02
CA GLY A 44 11.38 0.66 -30.43
C GLY A 44 12.06 -0.32 -29.46
N PHE A 45 13.28 0.00 -29.00
CA PHE A 45 14.05 -0.81 -28.05
C PHE A 45 13.39 -0.94 -26.65
N PHE A 46 12.60 0.06 -26.25
CA PHE A 46 11.99 0.10 -24.93
C PHE A 46 10.86 -0.94 -24.77
N GLY A 47 10.11 -1.22 -25.85
CA GLY A 47 9.03 -2.21 -25.84
C GLY A 47 9.49 -3.62 -25.44
N PRO A 48 10.47 -4.22 -26.14
CA PRO A 48 11.03 -5.52 -25.78
C PRO A 48 11.70 -5.56 -24.40
N MET A 49 12.35 -4.46 -23.99
CA MET A 49 12.97 -4.34 -22.68
C MET A 49 11.93 -4.39 -21.54
N LEU A 50 10.87 -3.58 -21.66
CA LEU A 50 9.75 -3.55 -20.73
C LEU A 50 9.04 -4.91 -20.70
N GLU A 51 8.80 -5.51 -21.86
CA GLU A 51 8.19 -6.84 -21.96
C GLU A 51 9.02 -7.91 -21.21
N ARG A 52 10.35 -7.88 -21.37
CA ARG A 52 11.26 -8.83 -20.70
C ARG A 52 11.31 -8.63 -19.18
N GLN A 53 11.29 -7.38 -18.71
CA GLN A 53 11.28 -7.09 -17.27
C GLN A 53 9.97 -7.54 -16.63
N ILE A 54 8.83 -7.15 -17.18
CA ILE A 54 7.54 -7.52 -16.61
C ILE A 54 7.32 -9.03 -16.72
N TYR A 55 7.77 -9.69 -17.79
CA TYR A 55 7.76 -11.14 -17.89
C TYR A 55 8.55 -11.81 -16.75
N LYS A 56 9.75 -11.32 -16.43
CA LYS A 56 10.55 -11.83 -15.30
C LYS A 56 9.85 -11.62 -13.95
N PHE A 57 9.16 -10.49 -13.78
CA PHE A 57 8.39 -10.21 -12.57
C PHE A 57 7.17 -11.12 -12.42
N GLN A 58 6.48 -11.44 -13.52
CA GLN A 58 5.24 -12.23 -13.49
C GLN A 58 5.43 -13.74 -13.65
N LYS A 59 6.64 -14.22 -13.95
CA LYS A 59 6.89 -15.66 -14.17
C LYS A 59 7.04 -16.45 -12.86
N GLY A 60 6.33 -17.57 -12.78
CA GLY A 60 6.52 -18.61 -11.76
C GLY A 60 6.11 -18.16 -10.34
N LYS A 61 6.84 -18.65 -9.33
CA LYS A 61 6.57 -18.39 -7.89
C LYS A 61 6.69 -16.91 -7.51
N ARG A 62 7.53 -16.14 -8.21
CA ARG A 62 7.73 -14.70 -7.96
C ARG A 62 6.49 -13.89 -8.30
N GLY A 63 5.83 -14.19 -9.42
CA GLY A 63 4.57 -13.54 -9.79
C GLY A 63 3.48 -13.75 -8.74
N ILE A 64 3.34 -14.98 -8.24
CA ILE A 64 2.38 -15.29 -7.16
C ILE A 64 2.73 -14.53 -5.89
N ALA A 65 4.01 -14.45 -5.51
CA ALA A 65 4.45 -13.69 -4.34
C ALA A 65 4.11 -12.20 -4.45
N ILE A 66 4.35 -11.58 -5.61
CA ILE A 66 4.05 -10.15 -5.82
C ILE A 66 2.55 -9.87 -5.81
N PHE A 67 1.75 -10.74 -6.44
CA PHE A 67 0.29 -10.62 -6.39
C PHE A 67 -0.24 -10.82 -4.97
N GLY A 68 0.30 -11.79 -4.23
CA GLY A 68 -0.06 -12.05 -2.84
C GLY A 68 0.33 -10.88 -1.93
N GLU A 69 1.55 -10.36 -2.06
CA GLU A 69 2.03 -9.19 -1.32
C GLU A 69 1.17 -7.95 -1.61
N SER A 70 0.85 -7.69 -2.88
CA SER A 70 0.01 -6.55 -3.27
C SER A 70 -1.40 -6.66 -2.69
N LEU A 71 -1.99 -7.87 -2.72
CA LEU A 71 -3.30 -8.12 -2.13
C LEU A 71 -3.27 -8.00 -0.60
N PHE A 72 -2.22 -8.52 0.04
CA PHE A 72 -2.03 -8.42 1.48
C PHE A 72 -1.88 -6.97 1.94
N LEU A 73 -1.08 -6.17 1.23
CA LEU A 73 -0.92 -4.75 1.50
C LEU A 73 -2.23 -3.99 1.29
N LEU A 74 -3.00 -4.29 0.23
CA LEU A 74 -4.33 -3.71 0.03
C LEU A 74 -5.28 -4.02 1.20
N LEU A 75 -5.26 -5.24 1.72
CA LEU A 75 -6.06 -5.62 2.88
C LEU A 75 -5.66 -4.82 4.12
N ILE A 76 -4.36 -4.67 4.39
CA ILE A 76 -3.87 -3.86 5.53
C ILE A 76 -4.32 -2.40 5.37
N LEU A 77 -4.05 -1.79 4.22
CA LEU A 77 -4.37 -0.39 3.96
C LEU A 77 -5.89 -0.15 4.06
N GLY A 78 -6.70 -1.03 3.44
CA GLY A 78 -8.16 -0.96 3.53
C GLY A 78 -8.69 -1.14 4.96
N THR A 79 -8.11 -2.06 5.74
CA THR A 79 -8.48 -2.27 7.14
C THR A 79 -8.16 -1.03 7.99
N MET A 80 -7.03 -0.35 7.73
CA MET A 80 -6.68 0.88 8.44
C MET A 80 -7.63 2.04 8.11
N ILE A 81 -8.02 2.20 6.84
CA ILE A 81 -9.03 3.19 6.42
C ILE A 81 -10.35 2.95 7.18
N VAL A 82 -10.82 1.70 7.21
CA VAL A 82 -12.03 1.32 7.94
C VAL A 82 -11.87 1.53 9.45
N ALA A 83 -10.69 1.24 10.01
CA ALA A 83 -10.43 1.45 11.44
C ALA A 83 -10.46 2.93 11.81
N ILE A 84 -9.95 3.84 10.96
CA ILE A 84 -10.02 5.29 11.22
C ILE A 84 -11.46 5.80 11.11
N ASP A 85 -12.17 5.38 10.06
CA ASP A 85 -13.57 5.78 9.83
C ASP A 85 -14.50 5.29 10.94
N GLN A 86 -14.38 4.01 11.36
CA GLN A 86 -15.16 3.48 12.48
C GLN A 86 -14.73 4.07 13.83
N GLY A 87 -13.47 4.46 13.96
CA GLY A 87 -12.94 5.07 15.19
C GLY A 87 -13.55 6.43 15.45
N SER A 88 -13.62 7.26 14.40
CA SER A 88 -14.19 8.60 14.45
C SER A 88 -15.73 8.62 14.48
N SER A 89 -16.39 7.60 13.92
CA SER A 89 -17.85 7.52 13.89
C SER A 89 -18.43 6.66 15.03
N THR A 90 -18.24 5.35 14.95
CA THR A 90 -18.93 4.33 15.76
C THR A 90 -18.29 4.12 17.14
N HIS A 91 -16.98 4.36 17.23
CA HIS A 91 -16.20 4.15 18.46
C HIS A 91 -15.67 5.46 19.06
N SER A 92 -16.30 6.58 18.70
CA SER A 92 -15.97 7.93 19.17
C SER A 92 -16.03 8.07 20.70
N GLU A 93 -16.85 7.27 21.37
CA GLU A 93 -16.91 7.20 22.83
C GLU A 93 -15.56 6.78 23.46
N TYR A 94 -14.85 5.83 22.85
CA TYR A 94 -13.52 5.43 23.29
C TYR A 94 -12.46 6.48 22.98
N MET A 95 -12.64 7.27 21.91
CA MET A 95 -11.76 8.43 21.64
C MET A 95 -11.86 9.45 22.77
N LEU A 96 -13.09 9.82 23.16
CA LEU A 96 -13.35 10.76 24.24
C LEU A 96 -12.78 10.25 25.57
N GLN A 97 -12.95 8.95 25.86
CA GLN A 97 -12.39 8.32 27.06
C GLN A 97 -10.85 8.29 27.04
N ASN A 98 -10.23 8.05 25.88
CA ASN A 98 -8.78 8.10 25.72
C ASN A 98 -8.27 9.53 25.88
N SER A 99 -8.93 10.54 25.31
CA SER A 99 -8.54 11.94 25.46
C SER A 99 -8.64 12.45 26.90
N GLN A 100 -9.58 11.93 27.69
CA GLN A 100 -9.73 12.30 29.11
C GLN A 100 -8.70 11.61 30.03
N ASN A 101 -8.30 10.37 29.71
CA ASN A 101 -7.39 9.58 30.54
C ASN A 101 -5.90 9.73 30.13
N THR A 102 -5.63 10.20 28.92
CA THR A 102 -4.26 10.40 28.43
C THR A 102 -3.80 11.79 28.81
N LYS A 103 -2.81 11.90 29.71
CA LYS A 103 -2.11 13.18 29.94
C LYS A 103 -1.56 13.64 28.58
N MET A 104 -2.01 14.79 28.08
CA MET A 104 -1.44 15.37 26.86
C MET A 104 0.07 15.51 27.06
N ILE A 105 0.84 14.78 26.25
CA ILE A 105 2.29 14.85 26.23
C ILE A 105 2.64 16.15 25.51
N ASN A 106 2.85 17.21 26.28
CA ASN A 106 3.02 18.57 25.75
C ASN A 106 4.49 18.94 25.47
N SER A 107 5.42 18.02 25.70
CA SER A 107 6.85 18.32 25.72
C SER A 107 7.69 17.17 25.16
N PRO A 108 8.64 17.45 24.22
CA PRO A 108 9.56 16.45 23.69
C PRO A 108 10.37 15.70 24.76
N GLU A 109 10.65 16.34 25.91
CA GLU A 109 11.40 15.72 27.01
C GLU A 109 10.68 14.51 27.61
N GLN A 110 9.34 14.54 27.69
CA GLN A 110 8.53 13.43 28.21
C GLN A 110 8.56 12.21 27.28
N VAL A 111 8.61 12.43 25.97
CA VAL A 111 8.74 11.36 24.97
C VAL A 111 10.12 10.72 25.06
N LEU A 112 11.17 11.54 25.23
CA LEU A 112 12.54 11.08 25.43
C LEU A 112 12.69 10.26 26.72
N GLU A 113 12.04 10.68 27.80
CA GLU A 113 12.05 9.95 29.07
C GLU A 113 11.32 8.59 28.96
N MET A 114 10.16 8.55 28.29
CA MET A 114 9.48 7.28 28.01
C MET A 114 10.33 6.34 27.13
N THR A 115 11.02 6.90 26.14
CA THR A 115 11.86 6.12 25.22
C THR A 115 13.13 5.60 25.90
N ASN A 116 13.74 6.39 26.80
CA ASN A 116 14.93 5.98 27.56
C ASN A 116 14.65 4.82 28.53
N ASN A 117 13.40 4.66 28.96
CA ASN A 117 12.97 3.57 29.82
C ASN A 117 12.52 2.32 29.05
N MET A 118 12.46 2.36 27.71
CA MET A 118 12.08 1.20 26.90
C MET A 118 13.24 0.25 26.68
N THR A 119 13.02 -1.03 26.97
CA THR A 119 13.95 -2.09 26.60
C THR A 119 13.70 -2.54 25.15
N PRO A 120 14.70 -3.15 24.46
CA PRO A 120 14.49 -3.70 23.11
C PRO A 120 13.37 -4.75 23.03
N SER A 121 13.09 -5.46 24.13
CA SER A 121 11.95 -6.38 24.23
C SER A 121 10.60 -5.67 24.16
N ASP A 122 10.49 -4.46 24.72
CA ASP A 122 9.24 -3.70 24.73
C ASP A 122 8.85 -3.26 23.32
N TRP A 123 9.84 -2.96 22.48
CA TRP A 123 9.64 -2.70 21.06
C TRP A 123 9.07 -3.92 20.31
N PHE A 124 9.64 -5.09 20.55
CA PHE A 124 9.19 -6.33 19.91
C PHE A 124 7.78 -6.72 20.36
N VAL A 125 7.52 -6.62 21.66
CA VAL A 125 6.20 -6.86 22.23
C VAL A 125 5.20 -5.85 21.68
N GLY A 126 5.52 -4.55 21.68
CA GLY A 126 4.67 -3.50 21.11
C GLY A 126 4.34 -3.72 19.64
N PHE A 127 5.33 -4.10 18.83
CA PHE A 127 5.12 -4.42 17.42
C PHE A 127 4.13 -5.57 17.19
N LEU A 128 4.16 -6.61 18.03
CA LEU A 128 3.21 -7.73 17.96
C LEU A 128 1.86 -7.42 18.62
N LEU A 129 1.84 -6.48 19.58
CA LEU A 129 0.64 -6.07 20.27
C LEU A 129 -0.29 -5.29 19.35
N VAL A 130 0.25 -4.47 18.43
CA VAL A 130 -0.55 -3.66 17.51
C VAL A 130 -1.43 -4.53 16.58
N PRO A 131 -0.90 -5.51 15.84
CA PRO A 131 -1.73 -6.41 15.03
C PRO A 131 -2.67 -7.27 15.87
N SER A 132 -2.24 -7.74 17.05
CA SER A 132 -3.08 -8.59 17.89
C SER A 132 -4.25 -7.81 18.49
N ALA A 133 -4.02 -6.61 19.00
CA ALA A 133 -5.06 -5.72 19.50
C ALA A 133 -6.01 -5.23 18.40
N LEU A 134 -5.53 -5.06 17.16
CA LEU A 134 -6.42 -4.79 16.02
C LEU A 134 -7.41 -5.93 15.77
N LEU A 135 -7.04 -7.18 16.10
CA LEU A 135 -7.92 -8.35 15.94
C LEU A 135 -8.79 -8.63 17.18
N THR A 136 -8.28 -8.40 18.38
CA THR A 136 -8.98 -8.76 19.64
C THR A 136 -9.73 -7.60 20.28
N GLU A 137 -9.22 -6.38 20.14
CA GLU A 137 -9.72 -5.16 20.78
C GLU A 137 -9.95 -4.05 19.74
N PHE A 138 -10.51 -4.45 18.59
CA PHE A 138 -10.69 -3.58 17.42
C PHE A 138 -11.33 -2.23 17.76
N PRO A 139 -12.42 -2.12 18.55
CA PRO A 139 -13.04 -0.83 18.87
C PRO A 139 -12.10 0.17 19.54
N LYS A 140 -11.28 -0.29 20.50
CA LYS A 140 -10.34 0.56 21.24
C LYS A 140 -9.16 0.97 20.37
N MET A 141 -8.65 0.04 19.57
CA MET A 141 -7.55 0.31 18.64
C MET A 141 -7.99 1.27 17.53
N SER A 142 -9.18 1.05 16.95
CA SER A 142 -9.82 1.91 15.97
C SER A 142 -9.97 3.34 16.49
N ALA A 143 -10.46 3.51 17.72
CA ALA A 143 -10.51 4.81 18.38
C ALA A 143 -9.12 5.44 18.59
N ALA A 144 -8.13 4.66 19.03
CA ALA A 144 -6.76 5.16 19.21
C ALA A 144 -6.13 5.65 17.89
N ILE A 145 -6.29 4.89 16.80
CA ILE A 145 -5.78 5.29 15.48
C ILE A 145 -6.54 6.53 14.96
N ALA A 146 -7.85 6.61 15.17
CA ALA A 146 -8.63 7.80 14.80
C ALA A 146 -8.24 9.04 15.62
N SER A 147 -7.88 8.89 16.91
CA SER A 147 -7.32 10.00 17.71
C SER A 147 -5.97 10.47 17.16
N ILE A 148 -5.12 9.57 16.68
CA ILE A 148 -3.87 9.93 16.00
C ILE A 148 -4.17 10.68 14.70
N ASP A 149 -5.11 10.18 13.89
CA ASP A 149 -5.50 10.85 12.65
C ASP A 149 -6.04 12.27 12.90
N GLN A 150 -6.88 12.44 13.91
CA GLN A 150 -7.38 13.76 14.32
C GLN A 150 -6.24 14.69 14.78
N SER A 151 -5.23 14.17 15.47
CA SER A 151 -4.05 14.96 15.88
C SER A 151 -3.14 15.34 14.70
N LEU A 152 -3.27 14.65 13.58
CA LEU A 152 -2.55 14.89 12.33
C LEU A 152 -3.44 15.57 11.28
N ASP A 153 -4.55 16.19 11.70
CA ASP A 153 -5.52 16.88 10.83
C ASP A 153 -6.01 16.04 9.63
N GLY A 154 -6.19 14.72 9.82
CA GLY A 154 -6.67 13.81 8.78
C GLY A 154 -5.59 13.30 7.81
N TRP A 155 -4.32 13.66 8.03
CA TRP A 155 -3.21 13.25 7.18
C TRP A 155 -3.00 11.73 7.16
N LEU A 156 -3.27 11.03 8.26
CA LEU A 156 -3.06 9.58 8.34
C LEU A 156 -4.09 8.81 7.51
N MET A 157 -5.35 9.22 7.56
CA MET A 157 -6.43 8.73 6.71
C MET A 157 -6.13 9.00 5.24
N HIS A 158 -5.63 10.21 4.95
CA HIS A 158 -5.21 10.59 3.61
C HIS A 158 -4.08 9.67 3.09
N PHE A 159 -3.04 9.45 3.89
CA PHE A 159 -1.91 8.59 3.55
C PHE A 159 -2.35 7.16 3.21
N TYR A 160 -3.19 6.55 4.07
CA TYR A 160 -3.67 5.19 3.82
C TYR A 160 -4.56 5.10 2.58
N THR A 161 -5.39 6.12 2.34
CA THR A 161 -6.26 6.20 1.15
C THR A 161 -5.42 6.31 -0.13
N VAL A 162 -4.44 7.21 -0.16
CA VAL A 162 -3.53 7.39 -1.30
C VAL A 162 -2.75 6.10 -1.58
N GLY A 163 -2.19 5.48 -0.53
CA GLY A 163 -1.49 4.21 -0.65
C GLY A 163 -2.40 3.09 -1.17
N PHE A 164 -3.62 2.97 -0.63
CA PHE A 164 -4.59 1.95 -1.05
C PHE A 164 -4.90 2.06 -2.54
N VAL A 165 -5.17 3.28 -3.01
CA VAL A 165 -5.48 3.57 -4.40
C VAL A 165 -4.27 3.27 -5.32
N GLU A 166 -3.06 3.64 -4.92
CA GLU A 166 -1.83 3.32 -5.67
C GLU A 166 -1.63 1.80 -5.83
N TYR A 167 -1.78 1.04 -4.75
CA TYR A 167 -1.65 -0.42 -4.82
C TYR A 167 -2.75 -1.06 -5.66
N LEU A 168 -3.96 -0.50 -5.67
CA LEU A 168 -5.06 -0.96 -6.51
C LEU A 168 -4.74 -0.74 -7.99
N GLU A 169 -4.22 0.44 -8.36
CA GLU A 169 -3.77 0.74 -9.73
C GLU A 169 -2.65 -0.20 -10.18
N LEU A 170 -1.61 -0.37 -9.35
CA LEU A 170 -0.50 -1.26 -9.65
C LEU A 170 -0.98 -2.69 -9.90
N LEU A 171 -1.90 -3.18 -9.06
CA LEU A 171 -2.51 -4.50 -9.22
C LEU A 171 -3.30 -4.57 -10.53
N GLY A 172 -4.11 -3.55 -10.84
CA GLY A 172 -4.86 -3.44 -12.11
C GLY A 172 -3.96 -3.47 -13.34
N ILE A 173 -2.86 -2.70 -13.34
CA ILE A 173 -1.86 -2.66 -14.41
C ILE A 173 -1.20 -4.03 -14.58
N LEU A 174 -0.83 -4.69 -13.47
CA LEU A 174 -0.22 -6.02 -13.50
C LEU A 174 -1.18 -7.07 -14.09
N ILE A 175 -2.46 -7.04 -13.71
CA ILE A 175 -3.51 -7.90 -14.29
C ILE A 175 -3.66 -7.63 -15.79
N PHE A 176 -3.80 -6.35 -16.17
CA PHE A 176 -3.99 -5.96 -17.57
C PHE A 176 -2.82 -6.42 -18.45
N TYR A 177 -1.59 -6.33 -17.95
CA TYR A 177 -0.42 -6.85 -18.64
C TYR A 177 -0.47 -8.38 -18.79
N ARG A 178 -0.79 -9.11 -17.71
CA ARG A 178 -0.88 -10.58 -17.73
C ARG A 178 -1.88 -11.07 -18.76
N ILE A 179 -3.01 -10.39 -18.89
CA ILE A 179 -4.03 -10.67 -19.91
C ILE A 179 -3.49 -10.34 -21.30
N SER A 180 -2.89 -9.14 -21.47
CA SER A 180 -2.41 -8.65 -22.77
C SER A 180 -1.31 -9.51 -23.40
N PHE A 181 -0.47 -10.16 -22.59
CA PHE A 181 0.67 -10.97 -23.03
C PHE A 181 0.52 -12.48 -22.76
N LYS A 182 -0.68 -12.96 -22.38
CA LYS A 182 -0.98 -14.35 -21.98
C LYS A 182 -0.46 -15.42 -22.96
N ARG A 183 -0.59 -15.19 -24.28
CA ARG A 183 -0.12 -16.13 -25.34
C ARG A 183 1.40 -16.28 -25.37
N LYS A 184 2.16 -15.18 -25.21
CA LYS A 184 3.63 -15.24 -25.19
C LYS A 184 4.16 -15.85 -23.89
N ILE A 185 3.47 -15.62 -22.77
CA ILE A 185 3.82 -16.21 -21.47
C ILE A 185 3.69 -17.74 -21.51
N SER A 186 2.63 -18.26 -22.12
CA SER A 186 2.40 -19.70 -22.28
C SER A 186 3.47 -20.37 -23.14
N ASN A 187 3.79 -19.80 -24.32
CA ASN A 187 4.78 -20.35 -25.24
C ASN A 187 6.22 -20.34 -24.68
N ALA A 188 6.59 -19.31 -23.91
CA ALA A 188 7.91 -19.25 -23.27
C ALA A 188 8.05 -20.18 -22.05
N THR A 189 6.93 -20.61 -21.46
CA THR A 189 6.91 -21.57 -20.36
C THR A 189 7.04 -22.99 -20.90
N SER A 190 6.30 -23.33 -21.95
CA SER A 190 6.41 -24.65 -22.61
C SER A 190 7.80 -24.91 -23.20
N GLN A 191 8.44 -23.91 -23.82
CA GLN A 191 9.82 -24.05 -24.33
C GLN A 191 10.86 -24.27 -23.24
N LEU A 192 10.65 -23.76 -22.02
CA LEU A 192 11.60 -23.92 -20.91
C LEU A 192 11.50 -25.33 -20.31
N TYR A 193 10.28 -25.85 -20.15
CA TYR A 193 10.05 -27.24 -19.75
C TYR A 193 10.59 -28.24 -20.78
N ALA A 194 10.46 -27.94 -22.08
CA ALA A 194 11.02 -28.78 -23.14
C ALA A 194 12.57 -28.83 -23.12
N LYS A 195 13.25 -27.75 -22.70
CA LYS A 195 14.71 -27.71 -22.58
C LYS A 195 15.26 -28.41 -21.33
N THR A 196 14.45 -28.54 -20.28
CA THR A 196 14.84 -29.26 -19.04
C THR A 196 14.48 -30.75 -19.07
N ALA A 197 13.77 -31.20 -20.11
CA ALA A 197 13.35 -32.59 -20.29
C ALA A 197 14.26 -33.39 -21.26
N ILE A 198 15.32 -32.76 -21.77
CA ILE A 198 16.41 -33.36 -22.57
C ILE A 198 17.66 -33.30 -21.70
#